data_AF-A0A7C5G9L4-F1
#
_entry.id   AF-A0A7C5G9L4-F1
#
_cell.length_a   1.000
_cell.length_b   1.000
_cell.length_c   1.000
_cell.angle_alpha   90.00
_cell.angle_beta   90.00
_cell.angle_gamma   90.00
#
_symmetry.space_group_name_H-M   'P 1'
#
loop_
_entity.id
_entity.type
_entity.pdbx_description
1 polymer ?
#
loop_
_entity_poly.entity_id
_entity_poly.type
_entity_poly.pdbx_seq_one_letter_code
_entity_poly.pdbx_strand_id
1 'polypeptide(L)'
;MHLFNAIEAQKYFNTSNNILVLLFYGSGNQDEHNVRKYLHLFPYDQLIIFKPPKKKLYHKLNLSLIKIINQHHYNLVFLGYFSANLRRFVCNFNYENLFLYDDGTYTIALHNELYCSNSTPYLIKPYSEKRRKTKLMQGVFLFYDFYRRCFFKFHGYKNDFTSDITLNFFTIFKLSSCQKEQIINHSFNTIKKFFINSKTQDKDFSQSVFFLGQPLNKVLSIKTNKYLYYIDQIQDFYAHRKLKIIYITHRSEEKQVIEKIKKYKNLKVITLDIPIEIYILQNNIQIQHVASFFSSGLFTLKMLYPHSQVQAFKLNFKSDARQDIDIIYKCIQKTDIGMIDLDTKK
;
A
#
# COMPACT_ATOMS: atom_id res chain seq x y z
N MET A 1 -1.19 -7.88 -1.55
CA MET A 1 -2.25 -7.09 -0.89
C MET A 1 -3.38 -6.76 -1.85
N HIS A 2 -3.16 -6.08 -2.99
CA HIS A 2 -4.26 -5.70 -3.90
C HIS A 2 -5.16 -6.87 -4.34
N LEU A 3 -4.58 -8.03 -4.69
CA LEU A 3 -5.39 -9.21 -5.04
C LEU A 3 -6.31 -9.67 -3.89
N PHE A 4 -5.84 -9.57 -2.65
CA PHE A 4 -6.64 -9.95 -1.48
C PHE A 4 -7.75 -8.93 -1.18
N ASN A 5 -7.48 -7.64 -1.38
CA ASN A 5 -8.52 -6.60 -1.32
C ASN A 5 -9.58 -6.81 -2.42
N ALA A 6 -9.17 -7.26 -3.61
CA ALA A 6 -10.09 -7.57 -4.70
C ALA A 6 -11.03 -8.71 -4.34
N ILE A 7 -10.52 -9.78 -3.71
CA ILE A 7 -11.35 -10.89 -3.21
C ILE A 7 -12.37 -10.40 -2.19
N GLU A 8 -11.96 -9.55 -1.24
CA GLU A 8 -12.88 -8.95 -0.27
C GLU A 8 -13.96 -8.10 -0.94
N ALA A 9 -13.57 -7.25 -1.91
CA ALA A 9 -14.51 -6.39 -2.61
C ALA A 9 -15.51 -7.20 -3.44
N GLN A 10 -15.04 -8.18 -4.21
CA GLN A 10 -15.91 -9.07 -4.97
C GLN A 10 -16.96 -9.73 -4.07
N LYS A 11 -16.54 -10.21 -2.89
CA LYS A 11 -17.47 -10.84 -1.94
C LYS A 11 -18.44 -9.83 -1.33
N TYR A 12 -17.96 -8.64 -0.98
CA TYR A 12 -18.78 -7.58 -0.39
C TYR A 12 -19.86 -7.07 -1.35
N PHE A 13 -19.48 -6.79 -2.59
CA PHE A 13 -20.38 -6.27 -3.62
C PHE A 13 -21.15 -7.37 -4.37
N ASN A 14 -20.86 -8.64 -4.08
CA ASN A 14 -21.46 -9.81 -4.72
C ASN A 14 -21.42 -9.73 -6.26
N THR A 15 -20.25 -9.39 -6.82
CA THR A 15 -20.11 -9.11 -8.26
C THR A 15 -19.99 -10.40 -9.08
N SER A 16 -20.55 -10.37 -10.29
CA SER A 16 -20.42 -11.38 -11.34
C SER A 16 -19.86 -10.76 -12.62
N ASN A 17 -19.42 -11.57 -13.60
CA ASN A 17 -18.84 -11.09 -14.86
C ASN A 17 -17.59 -10.23 -14.64
N ASN A 18 -16.71 -10.70 -13.77
CA ASN A 18 -15.55 -9.99 -13.27
C ASN A 18 -14.38 -10.09 -14.27
N ILE A 19 -13.85 -8.94 -14.66
CA ILE A 19 -12.62 -8.83 -15.46
C ILE A 19 -11.46 -8.48 -14.53
N LEU A 20 -10.50 -9.40 -14.38
CA LEU A 20 -9.27 -9.14 -13.63
C LEU A 20 -8.17 -8.64 -14.57
N VAL A 21 -7.68 -7.43 -14.31
CA VAL A 21 -6.59 -6.82 -15.08
C VAL A 21 -5.32 -6.76 -14.24
N LEU A 22 -4.27 -7.44 -14.70
CA LEU A 22 -2.96 -7.45 -14.05
C LEU A 22 -1.95 -6.64 -14.86
N LEU A 23 -1.38 -5.60 -14.24
CA LEU A 23 -0.38 -4.73 -14.84
C LEU A 23 0.98 -4.97 -14.18
N PHE A 24 1.89 -5.67 -14.87
CA PHE A 24 3.24 -5.95 -14.35
C PHE A 24 4.25 -4.95 -14.92
N TYR A 25 4.59 -3.90 -14.15
CA TYR A 25 5.58 -2.92 -14.58
C TYR A 25 7.01 -3.34 -14.22
N GLY A 26 7.92 -3.33 -15.21
CA GLY A 26 9.35 -3.59 -14.99
C GLY A 26 9.81 -4.98 -15.43
N SER A 27 11.04 -5.36 -15.06
CA SER A 27 11.70 -6.60 -15.50
C SER A 27 11.81 -7.67 -14.40
N GLY A 28 10.95 -7.61 -13.38
CA GLY A 28 10.99 -8.52 -12.22
C GLY A 28 9.83 -9.51 -12.21
N ASN A 29 10.15 -10.81 -12.17
CA ASN A 29 9.18 -11.91 -12.16
C ASN A 29 8.61 -12.25 -10.77
N GLN A 30 9.18 -11.71 -9.67
CA GLN A 30 8.81 -12.09 -8.30
C GLN A 30 7.36 -11.70 -7.96
N ASP A 31 6.96 -10.47 -8.27
CA ASP A 31 5.60 -9.99 -8.02
C ASP A 31 4.58 -10.76 -8.88
N GLU A 32 4.94 -11.12 -10.12
CA GLU A 32 4.10 -11.96 -10.97
C GLU A 32 3.96 -13.37 -10.41
N HIS A 33 5.06 -14.00 -10.00
CA HIS A 33 5.03 -15.34 -9.43
C HIS A 33 4.16 -15.38 -8.16
N ASN A 34 4.32 -14.39 -7.28
CA ASN A 34 3.53 -14.26 -6.06
C ASN A 34 2.04 -14.05 -6.33
N VAL A 35 1.68 -13.19 -7.31
CA VAL A 35 0.27 -13.00 -7.69
C VAL A 35 -0.30 -14.29 -8.26
N ARG A 36 0.41 -14.94 -9.18
CA ARG A 36 -0.02 -16.20 -9.82
C ARG A 36 -0.32 -17.31 -8.82
N LYS A 37 0.48 -17.43 -7.76
CA LYS A 37 0.25 -18.41 -6.68
C LYS A 37 -1.14 -18.31 -6.07
N TYR A 38 -1.73 -17.11 -6.02
CA TYR A 38 -3.01 -16.85 -5.36
C TYR A 38 -4.15 -16.49 -6.32
N LEU A 39 -3.93 -16.54 -7.64
CA LEU A 39 -4.99 -16.20 -8.61
C LEU A 39 -6.21 -17.10 -8.50
N HIS A 40 -6.01 -18.37 -8.15
CA HIS A 40 -7.10 -19.33 -7.96
C HIS A 40 -8.08 -18.95 -6.83
N LEU A 41 -7.68 -18.03 -5.92
CA LEU A 41 -8.55 -17.53 -4.85
C LEU A 41 -9.51 -16.43 -5.32
N PHE A 42 -9.26 -15.83 -6.48
CA PHE A 42 -10.12 -14.79 -7.06
C PHE A 42 -10.88 -15.38 -8.25
N PRO A 43 -12.19 -15.68 -8.14
CA PRO A 43 -12.98 -16.10 -9.29
C PRO A 43 -13.10 -14.94 -10.29
N TYR A 44 -12.54 -15.10 -11.47
CA TYR A 44 -12.65 -14.16 -12.58
C TYR A 44 -13.23 -14.84 -13.80
N ASP A 45 -14.02 -14.09 -14.58
CA ASP A 45 -14.59 -14.56 -15.85
C ASP A 45 -13.61 -14.30 -17.01
N GLN A 46 -12.86 -13.20 -16.90
CA GLN A 46 -11.81 -12.85 -17.86
C GLN A 46 -10.55 -12.37 -17.14
N LEU A 47 -9.39 -12.92 -17.52
CA LEU A 47 -8.09 -12.47 -17.04
C LEU A 47 -7.33 -11.78 -18.17
N ILE A 48 -6.94 -10.53 -17.94
CA ILE A 48 -6.15 -9.74 -18.87
C ILE A 48 -4.81 -9.41 -18.22
N ILE A 49 -3.73 -9.94 -18.78
CA ILE A 49 -2.37 -9.71 -18.27
C ILE A 49 -1.63 -8.80 -19.23
N PHE A 50 -1.18 -7.65 -18.74
CA PHE A 50 -0.33 -6.74 -19.48
C PHE A 50 1.09 -6.72 -18.92
N LYS A 51 2.05 -7.00 -19.81
CA LYS A 51 3.49 -6.86 -19.56
C LYS A 51 4.03 -5.80 -20.51
N PRO A 52 4.38 -4.59 -20.04
CA PRO A 52 4.98 -3.56 -20.87
C PRO A 52 6.29 -4.05 -21.48
N PRO A 53 6.53 -3.92 -22.80
CA PRO A 53 7.87 -4.02 -23.36
C PRO A 53 8.78 -2.93 -22.76
N LYS A 54 10.11 -3.17 -22.79
CA LYS A 54 11.14 -2.29 -22.21
C LYS A 54 10.88 -0.80 -22.54
N LYS A 55 10.59 0.00 -21.49
CA LYS A 55 10.57 1.48 -21.30
C LYS A 55 10.04 2.44 -22.40
N LYS A 56 9.90 2.07 -23.67
CA LYS A 56 9.68 3.02 -24.79
C LYS A 56 8.25 3.09 -25.36
N LEU A 57 7.31 2.27 -24.88
CA LEU A 57 5.96 2.18 -25.49
C LEU A 57 4.79 2.33 -24.52
N TYR A 58 4.99 2.98 -23.37
CA TYR A 58 3.91 3.14 -22.38
C TYR A 58 2.63 3.78 -22.95
N HIS A 59 2.74 4.81 -23.78
CA HIS A 59 1.56 5.43 -24.40
C HIS A 59 0.80 4.49 -25.35
N LYS A 60 1.48 3.62 -26.11
CA LYS A 60 0.81 2.62 -26.97
C LYS A 60 0.10 1.55 -26.15
N LEU A 61 0.75 1.05 -25.10
CA LEU A 61 0.13 0.09 -24.18
C LEU A 61 -1.15 0.64 -23.56
N ASN A 62 -1.13 1.91 -23.21
CA ASN A 62 -2.29 2.58 -22.66
C ASN A 62 -3.46 2.61 -23.65
N LEU A 63 -3.19 2.89 -24.94
CA LEU A 63 -4.24 2.81 -25.97
C LEU A 63 -4.78 1.40 -26.11
N SER A 64 -3.92 0.38 -26.12
CA SER A 64 -4.34 -1.02 -26.18
C SER A 64 -5.21 -1.39 -24.99
N LEU A 65 -4.82 -1.00 -23.79
CA LEU A 65 -5.59 -1.22 -22.57
C LEU A 65 -6.95 -0.52 -22.65
N ILE A 66 -6.98 0.76 -23.03
CA ILE A 66 -8.24 1.50 -23.18
C ILE A 66 -9.13 0.82 -24.24
N LYS A 67 -8.59 0.42 -25.38
CA LYS A 67 -9.35 -0.25 -26.45
C LYS A 67 -9.96 -1.58 -26.00
N ILE A 68 -9.27 -2.33 -25.14
CA ILE A 68 -9.75 -3.61 -24.63
C ILE A 68 -10.80 -3.40 -23.53
N ILE A 69 -10.55 -2.48 -22.60
CA ILE A 69 -11.44 -2.23 -21.46
C ILE A 69 -12.69 -1.45 -21.87
N ASN A 70 -12.60 -0.49 -22.79
CA ASN A 70 -13.72 0.35 -23.19
C ASN A 70 -14.76 -0.37 -24.08
N GLN A 71 -14.70 -1.70 -24.19
CA GLN A 71 -15.70 -2.51 -24.90
C GLN A 71 -16.94 -2.79 -24.05
N HIS A 72 -16.87 -2.50 -22.74
CA HIS A 72 -17.93 -2.80 -21.79
C HIS A 72 -18.31 -1.56 -20.98
N HIS A 73 -19.54 -1.57 -20.46
CA HIS A 73 -19.98 -0.69 -19.38
C HIS A 73 -19.78 -1.42 -18.05
N TYR A 74 -19.20 -0.74 -17.06
CA TYR A 74 -18.87 -1.33 -15.76
C TYR A 74 -19.66 -0.68 -14.62
N ASN A 75 -20.44 -1.45 -13.86
CA ASN A 75 -21.06 -0.93 -12.65
C ASN A 75 -20.00 -0.50 -11.62
N LEU A 76 -18.95 -1.31 -11.47
CA LEU A 76 -17.89 -1.09 -10.49
C LEU A 76 -16.52 -1.26 -11.15
N VAL A 77 -15.66 -0.26 -10.98
CA VAL A 77 -14.24 -0.34 -11.31
C VAL A 77 -13.43 -0.24 -10.02
N PHE A 78 -12.47 -1.14 -9.84
CA PHE A 78 -11.57 -1.11 -8.70
C PHE A 78 -10.11 -0.95 -9.11
N LEU A 79 -9.39 -0.09 -8.39
CA LEU A 79 -7.99 0.22 -8.65
C LEU A 79 -7.12 -0.21 -7.46
N GLY A 80 -5.94 -0.78 -7.71
CA GLY A 80 -4.96 -1.09 -6.66
C GLY A 80 -4.05 0.08 -6.28
N TYR A 81 -4.01 1.13 -7.08
CA TYR A 81 -3.18 2.31 -6.89
C TYR A 81 -3.82 3.48 -7.64
N PHE A 82 -3.58 4.75 -7.28
CA PHE A 82 -4.20 5.88 -7.99
C PHE A 82 -3.16 6.90 -8.45
N SER A 83 -2.48 6.60 -9.56
CA SER A 83 -1.46 7.47 -10.14
C SER A 83 -2.01 8.42 -11.21
N ALA A 84 -1.25 9.46 -11.55
CA ALA A 84 -1.49 10.27 -12.75
C ALA A 84 -1.66 9.47 -14.05
N ASN A 85 -0.94 8.37 -14.22
CA ASN A 85 -1.10 7.54 -15.42
C ASN A 85 -2.42 6.80 -15.40
N LEU A 86 -2.78 6.23 -14.24
CA LEU A 86 -4.02 5.48 -14.12
C LEU A 86 -5.25 6.38 -14.19
N ARG A 87 -5.18 7.61 -13.67
CA ARG A 87 -6.21 8.65 -13.85
C ARG A 87 -6.55 8.88 -15.33
N ARG A 88 -5.53 8.94 -16.19
CA ARG A 88 -5.74 9.07 -17.65
C ARG A 88 -6.37 7.83 -18.27
N PHE A 89 -6.16 6.63 -17.71
CA PHE A 89 -6.80 5.43 -18.24
C PHE A 89 -8.24 5.38 -17.82
N VAL A 90 -8.50 5.56 -16.53
CA VAL A 90 -9.84 5.41 -15.99
C VAL A 90 -10.80 6.47 -16.52
N CYS A 91 -10.35 7.69 -16.84
CA CYS A 91 -11.23 8.70 -17.44
C CYS A 91 -11.78 8.32 -18.83
N ASN A 92 -11.20 7.30 -19.48
CA ASN A 92 -11.68 6.75 -20.75
C ASN A 92 -12.62 5.56 -20.60
N PHE A 93 -12.86 5.07 -19.39
CA PHE A 93 -13.73 3.91 -19.17
C PHE A 93 -15.16 4.36 -18.98
N ASN A 94 -16.11 3.53 -19.40
CA ASN A 94 -17.52 3.73 -19.14
C ASN A 94 -17.91 2.99 -17.85
N TYR A 95 -18.10 3.72 -16.74
CA TYR A 95 -18.41 3.12 -15.44
C TYR A 95 -19.33 3.98 -14.57
N GLU A 96 -20.03 3.34 -13.63
CA GLU A 96 -20.89 4.02 -12.65
C GLU A 96 -20.10 4.45 -11.41
N ASN A 97 -19.31 3.54 -10.82
CA ASN A 97 -18.55 3.83 -9.60
C ASN A 97 -17.10 3.39 -9.69
N LEU A 98 -16.22 4.20 -9.09
CA LEU A 98 -14.79 3.95 -9.02
C LEU A 98 -14.31 3.83 -7.58
N PHE A 99 -13.71 2.69 -7.25
CA PHE A 99 -13.16 2.42 -5.92
C PHE A 99 -11.65 2.22 -5.96
N LEU A 100 -10.97 2.69 -4.91
CA LEU A 100 -9.59 2.37 -4.61
C LEU A 100 -9.52 1.27 -3.54
N TYR A 101 -8.77 0.21 -3.81
CA TYR A 101 -8.35 -0.75 -2.80
C TYR A 101 -7.25 -0.18 -1.90
N ASP A 102 -7.09 -0.76 -0.72
CA ASP A 102 -5.96 -0.39 0.11
C ASP A 102 -4.59 -0.67 -0.51
N ASP A 103 -3.79 0.39 -0.62
CA ASP A 103 -2.37 0.34 -0.94
C ASP A 103 -1.52 0.69 0.29
N GLY A 104 -1.96 0.17 1.45
CA GLY A 104 -1.38 0.50 2.74
C GLY A 104 -1.57 1.96 3.12
N THR A 105 -0.63 2.54 3.85
CA THR A 105 -0.78 3.91 4.38
C THR A 105 -0.79 4.99 3.30
N TYR A 106 -0.45 4.65 2.04
CA TYR A 106 -0.66 5.55 0.90
C TYR A 106 -2.14 5.91 0.71
N THR A 107 -3.07 4.99 1.00
CA THR A 107 -4.52 5.26 0.91
C THR A 107 -4.93 6.42 1.82
N ILE A 108 -4.41 6.46 3.05
CA ILE A 108 -4.68 7.54 4.01
C ILE A 108 -4.19 8.88 3.47
N ALA A 109 -2.93 8.92 3.01
CA ALA A 109 -2.32 10.14 2.49
C ALA A 109 -3.06 10.65 1.23
N LEU A 110 -3.45 9.72 0.36
CA LEU A 110 -4.18 10.03 -0.87
C LEU A 110 -5.60 10.54 -0.58
N HIS A 111 -6.32 9.94 0.36
CA HIS A 111 -7.65 10.41 0.76
C HIS A 111 -7.58 11.84 1.31
N ASN A 112 -6.64 12.10 2.22
CA ASN A 112 -6.45 13.45 2.75
C ASN A 112 -6.08 14.44 1.63
N GLU A 113 -5.20 14.06 0.72
CA GLU A 113 -4.82 14.90 -0.43
C GLU A 113 -6.00 15.21 -1.35
N LEU A 114 -6.85 14.21 -1.63
CA LEU A 114 -8.00 14.35 -2.54
C LEU A 114 -9.16 15.14 -1.93
N TYR A 115 -9.47 14.93 -0.65
CA TYR A 115 -10.76 15.33 -0.10
C TYR A 115 -10.67 16.25 1.12
N CYS A 116 -9.66 16.08 1.97
CA CYS A 116 -9.60 16.78 3.27
C CYS A 116 -8.64 17.97 3.30
N SER A 117 -7.68 18.02 2.38
CA SER A 117 -6.79 19.17 2.25
C SER A 117 -7.50 20.30 1.50
N ASN A 118 -7.22 21.56 1.85
CA ASN A 118 -7.67 22.74 1.07
C ASN A 118 -7.06 22.78 -0.35
N SER A 119 -6.30 21.75 -0.74
CA SER A 119 -5.89 21.55 -2.11
C SER A 119 -7.13 21.23 -2.92
N THR A 120 -7.42 22.07 -3.89
CA THR A 120 -8.43 21.80 -4.88
C THR A 120 -8.13 20.47 -5.60
N PRO A 121 -9.07 19.51 -5.70
CA PRO A 121 -8.81 18.17 -6.24
C PRO A 121 -8.15 18.19 -7.64
N TYR A 122 -8.46 19.22 -8.43
CA TYR A 122 -7.94 19.47 -9.77
C TYR A 122 -6.46 19.90 -9.84
N LEU A 123 -5.82 20.28 -8.72
CA LEU A 123 -4.40 20.66 -8.65
C LEU A 123 -3.51 19.57 -8.04
N ILE A 124 -4.02 18.34 -7.89
CA ILE A 124 -3.26 17.24 -7.29
C ILE A 124 -2.16 16.78 -8.26
N LYS A 125 -1.03 17.47 -8.15
CA LYS A 125 0.24 17.09 -8.74
C LYS A 125 0.51 15.65 -8.34
N PRO A 126 0.63 14.69 -9.27
CA PRO A 126 0.98 13.34 -8.92
C PRO A 126 2.17 13.30 -7.96
N TYR A 127 2.17 12.34 -7.05
CA TYR A 127 3.25 12.15 -6.07
C TYR A 127 4.66 12.17 -6.70
N SER A 128 4.78 11.76 -7.97
CA SER A 128 6.02 11.84 -8.76
C SER A 128 6.44 13.25 -9.19
N GLU A 129 5.51 14.20 -9.34
CA GLU A 129 5.79 15.61 -9.61
C GLU A 129 6.29 16.33 -8.37
N LYS A 130 5.72 16.06 -7.18
CA LYS A 130 6.17 16.64 -5.91
C LYS A 130 7.63 16.30 -5.57
N ARG A 131 8.13 15.15 -6.05
CA ARG A 131 9.48 14.65 -5.74
C ARG A 131 10.58 15.12 -6.72
N ARG A 132 10.24 15.82 -7.81
CA ARG A 132 11.20 16.22 -8.84
C ARG A 132 11.83 17.58 -8.53
N LYS A 133 13.09 17.52 -8.11
CA LYS A 133 13.82 18.68 -7.56
C LYS A 133 14.39 19.65 -8.59
N THR A 134 14.62 19.26 -9.85
CA THR A 134 15.30 20.14 -10.83
C THR A 134 14.34 20.74 -11.86
N LYS A 135 14.52 22.04 -12.16
CA LYS A 135 13.75 22.77 -13.19
C LYS A 135 13.79 22.06 -14.56
N LEU A 136 14.94 21.48 -14.92
CA LEU A 136 15.11 20.70 -16.15
C LEU A 136 14.19 19.48 -16.22
N MET A 137 14.10 18.71 -15.13
CA MET A 137 13.20 17.54 -15.07
C MET A 137 11.72 17.93 -15.10
N GLN A 138 11.38 19.12 -14.59
CA GLN A 138 10.03 19.67 -14.70
C GLN A 138 9.71 20.04 -16.16
N GLY A 139 10.63 20.70 -16.88
CA GLY A 139 10.46 21.04 -18.28
C GLY A 139 10.32 19.82 -19.21
N VAL A 140 11.20 18.82 -19.07
CA VAL A 140 11.10 17.55 -19.82
C VAL A 140 9.77 16.86 -19.57
N PHE A 141 9.28 16.90 -18.34
CA PHE A 141 7.99 16.32 -18.00
C PHE A 141 6.83 17.08 -18.62
N LEU A 142 6.82 18.42 -18.56
CA LEU A 142 5.77 19.23 -19.18
C LEU A 142 5.69 18.95 -20.69
N PHE A 143 6.84 18.86 -21.36
CA PHE A 143 6.90 18.49 -22.77
C PHE A 143 6.35 17.07 -23.02
N TYR A 144 6.78 16.10 -22.22
CA TYR A 144 6.28 14.72 -22.33
C TYR A 144 4.78 14.61 -22.03
N ASP A 145 4.28 15.39 -21.08
CA ASP A 145 2.87 15.46 -20.74
C ASP A 145 2.05 16.06 -21.88
N PHE A 146 2.54 17.17 -22.45
CA PHE A 146 1.96 17.81 -23.63
C PHE A 146 1.92 16.85 -24.83
N TYR A 147 3.04 16.18 -25.14
CA TYR A 147 3.09 15.16 -26.19
C TYR A 147 2.02 14.08 -25.97
N ARG A 148 1.88 13.58 -24.74
CA ARG A 148 0.86 12.56 -24.42
C ARG A 148 -0.55 13.11 -24.57
N ARG A 149 -0.84 14.34 -24.13
CA ARG A 149 -2.14 15.00 -24.31
C ARG A 149 -2.54 14.99 -25.79
N CYS A 150 -1.64 15.47 -26.64
CA CYS A 150 -1.85 15.50 -28.08
C CYS A 150 -2.03 14.09 -28.65
N PHE A 151 -1.18 13.13 -28.24
CA PHE A 151 -1.23 11.76 -28.71
C PHE A 151 -2.55 11.05 -28.37
N PHE A 152 -3.05 11.16 -27.14
CA PHE A 152 -4.34 10.58 -26.77
C PHE A 152 -5.50 11.26 -27.49
N LYS A 153 -5.49 12.60 -27.58
CA LYS A 153 -6.53 13.36 -28.29
C LYS A 153 -6.59 12.99 -29.77
N PHE A 154 -5.44 12.81 -30.42
CA PHE A 154 -5.35 12.36 -31.81
C PHE A 154 -6.00 10.98 -32.01
N HIS A 155 -5.92 10.09 -31.02
CA HIS A 155 -6.56 8.77 -31.06
C HIS A 155 -8.01 8.78 -30.51
N GLY A 156 -8.61 9.96 -30.29
CA GLY A 156 -9.98 10.09 -29.81
C GLY A 156 -10.19 9.80 -28.31
N TYR A 157 -9.11 9.75 -27.53
CA TYR A 157 -9.18 9.45 -26.09
C TYR A 157 -9.03 10.71 -25.24
N LYS A 158 -9.74 10.71 -24.11
CA LYS A 158 -9.59 11.69 -23.04
C LYS A 158 -8.18 11.57 -22.46
N ASN A 159 -7.54 12.70 -22.21
CA ASN A 159 -6.31 12.75 -21.39
C ASN A 159 -6.57 13.77 -20.30
N ASP A 160 -7.51 13.42 -19.44
CA ASP A 160 -8.01 14.30 -18.41
C ASP A 160 -7.30 14.05 -17.08
N PHE A 161 -6.79 15.13 -16.49
CA PHE A 161 -6.30 15.20 -15.12
C PHE A 161 -7.25 15.95 -14.20
N THR A 162 -8.19 16.67 -14.80
CA THR A 162 -9.09 17.66 -14.24
C THR A 162 -10.54 17.16 -14.18
N SER A 163 -10.84 16.01 -14.78
CA SER A 163 -12.16 15.37 -14.71
C SER A 163 -12.60 15.20 -13.26
N ASP A 164 -13.88 15.44 -13.00
CA ASP A 164 -14.59 15.20 -11.73
C ASP A 164 -14.70 13.70 -11.39
N ILE A 165 -13.57 12.99 -11.42
CA ILE A 165 -13.49 11.61 -10.97
C ILE A 165 -13.74 11.63 -9.46
N THR A 166 -14.88 11.07 -9.07
CA THR A 166 -15.16 10.78 -7.68
C THR A 166 -14.55 9.43 -7.36
N LEU A 167 -13.43 9.43 -6.64
CA LEU A 167 -12.75 8.23 -6.19
C LEU A 167 -13.29 7.81 -4.82
N ASN A 168 -14.00 6.69 -4.77
CA ASN A 168 -14.45 6.07 -3.54
C ASN A 168 -13.37 5.16 -2.95
N PHE A 169 -13.48 4.80 -1.68
CA PHE A 169 -12.49 3.98 -0.98
C PHE A 169 -13.12 2.70 -0.46
N PHE A 170 -12.50 1.57 -0.78
CA PHE A 170 -12.78 0.28 -0.16
C PHE A 170 -11.56 -0.07 0.69
N THR A 171 -11.65 0.21 1.99
CA THR A 171 -10.48 0.34 2.87
C THR A 171 -10.69 -0.17 4.29
N ILE A 172 -9.65 -0.68 4.93
CA ILE A 172 -9.60 -1.01 6.35
C ILE A 172 -9.45 0.23 7.25
N PHE A 173 -9.04 1.37 6.68
CA PHE A 173 -8.77 2.57 7.47
C PHE A 173 -10.08 3.27 7.80
N LYS A 174 -10.25 3.65 9.07
CA LYS A 174 -11.36 4.50 9.52
C LYS A 174 -11.12 5.94 9.05
N LEU A 175 -11.39 6.20 7.77
CA LEU A 175 -11.30 7.51 7.15
C LEU A 175 -12.59 8.29 7.46
N SER A 176 -12.46 9.60 7.68
CA SER A 176 -13.61 10.49 7.83
C SER A 176 -14.04 10.97 6.45
N SER A 177 -15.32 10.89 6.11
CA SER A 177 -15.81 11.50 4.86
C SER A 177 -15.60 13.01 4.92
N CYS A 178 -15.01 13.57 3.87
CA CYS A 178 -14.68 14.99 3.77
C CYS A 178 -15.51 15.70 2.68
N GLN A 179 -15.98 14.97 1.65
CA GLN A 179 -16.82 15.51 0.57
C GLN A 179 -17.89 14.49 0.13
N LYS A 180 -17.94 14.19 -1.19
CA LYS A 180 -18.91 13.29 -1.83
C LYS A 180 -18.42 11.85 -1.96
N GLU A 181 -17.22 11.54 -1.47
CA GLU A 181 -16.66 10.22 -1.60
C GLU A 181 -17.39 9.22 -0.71
N GLN A 182 -17.63 8.03 -1.26
CA GLN A 182 -18.07 6.89 -0.49
C GLN A 182 -16.84 6.20 0.13
N ILE A 183 -16.88 5.99 1.44
CA ILE A 183 -15.89 5.19 2.17
C ILE A 183 -16.59 3.94 2.66
N ILE A 184 -16.17 2.79 2.17
CA ILE A 184 -16.64 1.48 2.59
C ILE A 184 -15.53 0.82 3.38
N ASN A 185 -15.83 0.53 4.64
CA ASN A 185 -14.92 -0.20 5.49
C ASN A 185 -15.11 -1.71 5.34
N HIS A 186 -14.00 -2.40 5.11
CA HIS A 186 -14.00 -3.86 5.11
C HIS A 186 -13.06 -4.42 6.17
N SER A 187 -13.32 -5.67 6.53
CA SER A 187 -12.45 -6.49 7.35
C SER A 187 -12.07 -7.72 6.54
N PHE A 188 -10.81 -8.18 6.65
CA PHE A 188 -10.24 -9.32 5.91
C PHE A 188 -10.87 -10.70 6.24
N ASN A 189 -12.19 -10.74 6.43
CA ASN A 189 -12.96 -11.89 6.86
C ASN A 189 -13.01 -12.96 5.76
N THR A 190 -13.13 -12.57 4.50
CA THR A 190 -13.17 -13.50 3.37
C THR A 190 -11.81 -14.19 3.24
N ILE A 191 -10.72 -13.43 3.29
CA ILE A 191 -9.36 -13.93 3.25
C ILE A 191 -9.06 -14.83 4.43
N LYS A 192 -9.46 -14.44 5.65
CA LYS A 192 -9.29 -15.27 6.85
C LYS A 192 -9.91 -16.66 6.66
N LYS A 193 -11.13 -16.74 6.09
CA LYS A 193 -11.81 -18.02 5.82
C LYS A 193 -11.04 -18.95 4.88
N PHE A 194 -10.30 -18.43 3.91
CA PHE A 194 -9.49 -19.26 3.02
C PHE A 194 -8.31 -19.95 3.72
N PHE A 195 -7.82 -19.39 4.84
CA PHE A 195 -6.63 -19.88 5.53
C PHE A 195 -6.91 -20.54 6.89
N ILE A 196 -8.14 -20.47 7.42
CA ILE A 196 -8.51 -21.10 8.71
C ILE A 196 -8.29 -22.63 8.72
N ASN A 197 -8.26 -23.29 7.54
CA ASN A 197 -8.16 -24.75 7.44
C ASN A 197 -6.76 -25.28 7.06
N SER A 198 -5.72 -24.43 6.96
CA SER A 198 -4.37 -24.92 6.65
C SER A 198 -3.77 -25.62 7.87
N LYS A 199 -3.51 -26.93 7.74
CA LYS A 199 -2.88 -27.77 8.78
C LYS A 199 -1.46 -27.26 9.15
N THR A 200 -1.22 -27.26 10.47
CA THR A 200 0.06 -27.41 11.22
C THR A 200 1.12 -26.31 11.15
N GLN A 201 1.31 -25.59 12.26
CA GLN A 201 2.32 -25.82 13.31
C GLN A 201 2.08 -24.76 14.41
N ASP A 202 1.72 -25.16 15.62
CA ASP A 202 1.64 -24.23 16.75
C ASP A 202 3.06 -23.81 17.15
N LYS A 203 3.57 -22.79 16.49
CA LYS A 203 4.76 -22.08 16.94
C LYS A 203 4.32 -21.08 17.99
N ASP A 204 4.64 -21.39 19.25
CA ASP A 204 4.43 -20.45 20.34
C ASP A 204 5.38 -19.25 20.18
N PHE A 205 4.78 -18.09 19.92
CA PHE A 205 5.45 -16.79 19.85
C PHE A 205 5.01 -15.85 20.97
N SER A 206 4.49 -16.39 22.08
CA SER A 206 4.00 -15.61 23.23
C SER A 206 5.03 -14.64 23.79
N GLN A 207 6.30 -15.03 23.81
CA GLN A 207 7.42 -14.22 24.30
C GLN A 207 8.13 -13.44 23.18
N SER A 208 7.45 -13.20 22.05
CA SER A 208 8.02 -12.55 20.88
C SER A 208 7.18 -11.37 20.41
N VAL A 209 7.86 -10.34 19.91
CA VAL A 209 7.24 -9.20 19.22
C VAL A 209 7.60 -9.28 17.74
N PHE A 210 6.59 -9.29 16.88
CA PHE A 210 6.79 -9.12 15.45
C PHE A 210 6.99 -7.64 15.15
N PHE A 211 8.23 -7.23 14.95
CA PHE A 211 8.56 -5.87 14.55
C PHE A 211 8.60 -5.77 13.01
N LEU A 212 7.68 -5.02 12.43
CA LEU A 212 7.60 -4.81 10.99
C LEU A 212 8.57 -3.69 10.58
N GLY A 213 9.66 -4.07 9.92
CA GLY A 213 10.67 -3.17 9.40
C GLY A 213 10.11 -2.18 8.38
N GLN A 214 10.84 -1.08 8.17
CA GLN A 214 10.47 -0.06 7.19
C GLN A 214 11.70 0.54 6.49
N PRO A 215 11.59 0.89 5.21
CA PRO A 215 12.68 1.51 4.46
C PRO A 215 12.76 3.02 4.77
N LEU A 216 13.03 3.37 6.04
CA LEU A 216 13.04 4.74 6.55
C LEU A 216 14.04 5.65 5.82
N ASN A 217 15.17 5.10 5.36
CA ASN A 217 16.12 5.81 4.51
C ASN A 217 15.54 6.21 3.14
N LYS A 218 14.68 5.37 2.53
CA LYS A 218 14.07 5.67 1.23
C LYS A 218 12.81 6.51 1.33
N VAL A 219 12.02 6.28 2.38
CA VAL A 219 10.74 6.94 2.59
C VAL A 219 10.96 8.28 3.27
N LEU A 220 11.86 8.35 4.25
CA LEU A 220 12.08 9.52 5.12
C LEU A 220 13.45 10.17 4.97
N SER A 221 14.35 9.62 4.15
CA SER A 221 15.74 10.09 4.08
C SER A 221 16.47 10.08 5.43
N ILE A 222 16.02 9.21 6.35
CA ILE A 222 16.71 8.98 7.62
C ILE A 222 18.04 8.29 7.34
N LYS A 223 19.13 8.85 7.86
CA LYS A 223 20.46 8.23 7.77
C LYS A 223 20.47 6.89 8.51
N THR A 224 21.19 5.91 7.97
CA THR A 224 21.31 4.57 8.54
C THR A 224 21.64 4.57 10.04
N ASN A 225 22.58 5.42 10.50
CA ASN A 225 22.93 5.47 11.92
C ASN A 225 21.77 5.90 12.82
N LYS A 226 20.95 6.85 12.36
CA LYS A 226 19.76 7.29 13.10
C LYS A 226 18.66 6.23 13.07
N TYR A 227 18.55 5.47 11.98
CA TYR A 227 17.65 4.32 11.94
C TYR A 227 18.08 3.24 12.95
N LEU A 228 19.36 2.87 12.97
CA LEU A 228 19.88 1.89 13.93
C LEU A 228 19.74 2.36 15.38
N TYR A 229 19.89 3.65 15.64
CA TYR A 229 19.59 4.22 16.95
C TYR A 229 18.13 4.01 17.39
N TYR A 230 17.16 4.14 16.49
CA TYR A 230 15.78 3.79 16.81
C TYR A 230 15.60 2.29 17.10
N ILE A 231 16.30 1.44 16.34
CA ILE A 231 16.29 -0.01 16.59
C ILE A 231 16.92 -0.34 17.96
N ASP A 232 17.98 0.34 18.37
CA ASP A 232 18.57 0.22 19.74
C ASP A 232 17.51 0.51 20.80
N GLN A 233 16.83 1.66 20.71
CA GLN A 233 15.79 2.05 21.67
C GLN A 233 14.65 1.02 21.76
N ILE A 234 14.22 0.50 20.60
CA ILE A 234 13.17 -0.52 20.53
C ILE A 234 13.64 -1.84 21.14
N GLN A 235 14.90 -2.23 20.91
CA GLN A 235 15.50 -3.40 21.54
C GLN A 235 15.48 -3.26 23.07
N ASP A 236 15.94 -2.12 23.59
CA ASP A 236 16.02 -1.88 25.03
C ASP A 236 14.61 -1.83 25.66
N PHE A 237 13.64 -1.24 24.96
CA PHE A 237 12.24 -1.22 25.38
C PHE A 237 11.67 -2.63 25.59
N TYR A 238 11.94 -3.56 24.66
CA TYR A 238 11.41 -4.93 24.77
C TYR A 238 12.27 -5.85 25.63
N ALA A 239 13.59 -5.60 25.75
CA ALA A 239 14.47 -6.33 26.65
C ALA A 239 14.02 -6.20 28.11
N HIS A 240 13.64 -4.99 28.56
CA HIS A 240 13.09 -4.77 29.91
C HIS A 240 11.79 -5.54 30.17
N ARG A 241 11.07 -5.92 29.11
CA ARG A 241 9.83 -6.70 29.18
C ARG A 241 10.05 -8.20 28.96
N LYS A 242 11.31 -8.64 28.85
CA LYS A 242 11.70 -10.02 28.57
C LYS A 242 11.14 -10.57 27.24
N LEU A 243 10.86 -9.69 26.29
CA LEU A 243 10.37 -10.06 24.96
C LEU A 243 11.50 -10.10 23.94
N LYS A 244 11.47 -11.10 23.05
CA LYS A 244 12.40 -11.25 21.93
C LYS A 244 11.83 -10.58 20.69
N ILE A 245 12.67 -9.91 19.90
CA ILE A 245 12.21 -9.26 18.66
C ILE A 245 12.36 -10.22 17.49
N ILE A 246 11.27 -10.43 16.75
CA ILE A 246 11.27 -11.01 15.42
C ILE A 246 11.10 -9.87 14.43
N TYR A 247 12.20 -9.46 13.82
CA TYR A 247 12.24 -8.36 12.87
C TYR A 247 11.88 -8.87 11.48
N ILE A 248 10.73 -8.46 10.96
CA ILE A 248 10.28 -8.77 9.62
C ILE A 248 10.80 -7.68 8.67
N THR A 249 11.71 -8.04 7.76
CA THR A 249 12.27 -7.06 6.81
C THR A 249 11.21 -6.57 5.84
N HIS A 250 11.27 -5.30 5.48
CA HIS A 250 10.49 -4.76 4.37
C HIS A 250 11.24 -4.98 3.05
N ARG A 251 10.53 -5.41 2.00
CA ARG A 251 11.08 -5.74 0.67
C ARG A 251 11.94 -4.64 0.01
N SER A 252 11.73 -3.39 0.40
CA SER A 252 12.46 -2.23 -0.11
C SER A 252 13.57 -1.73 0.81
N GLU A 253 13.81 -2.35 1.97
CA GLU A 253 14.94 -2.00 2.83
C GLU A 253 16.28 -2.28 2.15
N GLU A 254 17.30 -1.51 2.51
CA GLU A 254 18.64 -1.70 1.97
C GLU A 254 19.34 -2.85 2.67
N LYS A 255 19.98 -3.74 1.88
CA LYS A 255 20.71 -4.91 2.40
C LYS A 255 21.71 -4.52 3.50
N GLN A 256 22.43 -3.42 3.32
CA GLN A 256 23.41 -2.93 4.30
C GLN A 256 22.79 -2.61 5.67
N VAL A 257 21.56 -2.09 5.69
CA VAL A 257 20.84 -1.82 6.94
C VAL A 257 20.44 -3.13 7.61
N ILE A 258 19.89 -4.08 6.83
CA ILE A 258 19.49 -5.40 7.31
C ILE A 258 20.68 -6.15 7.92
N GLU A 259 21.84 -6.14 7.26
CA GLU A 259 23.06 -6.79 7.78
C GLU A 259 23.55 -6.17 9.10
N LYS A 260 23.31 -4.88 9.34
CA LYS A 260 23.61 -4.25 10.63
C LYS A 260 22.61 -4.68 11.70
N ILE A 261 21.32 -4.74 11.38
CA ILE A 261 20.26 -5.18 12.29
C ILE A 261 20.45 -6.66 12.69
N LYS A 262 20.92 -7.52 11.79
CA LYS A 262 21.23 -8.94 12.09
C LYS A 262 22.28 -9.14 13.20
N LYS A 263 23.10 -8.12 13.51
CA LYS A 263 24.14 -8.21 14.55
C LYS A 263 23.59 -8.05 15.98
N TYR A 264 22.32 -7.68 16.12
CA TYR A 264 21.68 -7.45 17.41
C TYR A 264 21.37 -8.79 18.09
N LYS A 265 21.83 -8.97 19.34
CA LYS A 265 21.71 -10.27 20.04
C LYS A 265 20.26 -10.65 20.37
N ASN A 266 19.40 -9.69 20.69
CA ASN A 266 18.00 -9.93 21.09
C ASN A 266 17.01 -9.86 19.92
N LEU A 267 17.49 -9.95 18.67
CA LEU A 267 16.69 -9.73 17.48
C LEU A 267 16.95 -10.83 16.43
N LYS A 268 15.89 -11.52 16.03
CA LYS A 268 15.89 -12.48 14.93
C LYS A 268 15.34 -11.82 13.68
N VAL A 269 16.15 -11.70 12.63
CA VAL A 269 15.71 -11.15 11.35
C VAL A 269 15.08 -12.24 10.48
N ILE A 270 13.89 -11.98 9.96
CA ILE A 270 13.19 -12.83 8.99
C ILE A 270 12.84 -12.00 7.76
N THR A 271 13.10 -12.55 6.58
CA THR A 271 12.64 -12.00 5.30
C THR A 271 11.52 -12.86 4.78
N LEU A 272 10.43 -12.23 4.35
CA LEU A 272 9.25 -12.91 3.80
C LEU A 272 9.09 -12.57 2.33
N ASP A 273 8.73 -13.57 1.54
CA ASP A 273 8.43 -13.40 0.11
C ASP A 273 6.95 -13.05 -0.15
N ILE A 274 6.13 -13.04 0.91
CA ILE A 274 4.69 -12.76 0.90
C ILE A 274 4.35 -11.71 1.96
N PRO A 275 3.17 -11.04 1.87
CA PRO A 275 2.71 -10.15 2.93
C PRO A 275 2.63 -10.86 4.28
N ILE A 276 2.98 -10.14 5.34
CA ILE A 276 3.03 -10.68 6.71
C ILE A 276 1.68 -11.26 7.12
N GLU A 277 0.58 -10.60 6.76
CA GLU A 277 -0.79 -11.05 7.02
C GLU A 277 -1.04 -12.46 6.49
N ILE A 278 -0.59 -12.73 5.26
CA ILE A 278 -0.76 -14.02 4.60
C ILE A 278 0.17 -15.05 5.19
N TYR A 279 1.41 -14.68 5.50
CA TYR A 279 2.36 -15.57 6.17
C TYR A 279 1.79 -16.07 7.50
N ILE A 280 1.23 -15.18 8.30
CA ILE A 280 0.67 -15.52 9.61
C ILE A 280 -0.58 -16.41 9.43
N LEU A 281 -1.49 -16.04 8.54
CA LEU A 281 -2.70 -16.82 8.27
C LEU A 281 -2.37 -18.24 7.74
N GLN A 282 -1.47 -18.35 6.78
CA GLN A 282 -1.06 -19.63 6.18
C GLN A 282 -0.37 -20.58 7.15
N ASN A 283 0.34 -20.03 8.14
CA ASN A 283 1.08 -20.81 9.12
C ASN A 283 0.30 -20.91 10.45
N ASN A 284 -0.94 -20.43 10.51
CA ASN A 284 -1.77 -20.35 11.72
C ASN A 284 -1.02 -19.75 12.93
N ILE A 285 -0.20 -18.73 12.70
CA ILE A 285 0.63 -18.13 13.75
C ILE A 285 -0.24 -17.28 14.67
N GLN A 286 -0.27 -17.63 15.95
CA GLN A 286 -0.90 -16.78 16.97
C GLN A 286 0.05 -15.66 17.37
N ILE A 287 -0.37 -14.42 17.13
CA ILE A 287 0.43 -13.24 17.49
C ILE A 287 -0.13 -12.60 18.75
N GLN A 288 0.75 -12.42 19.73
CA GLN A 288 0.45 -11.66 20.93
C GLN A 288 0.93 -10.21 20.84
N HIS A 289 2.07 -9.97 20.17
CA HIS A 289 2.64 -8.63 20.07
C HIS A 289 3.10 -8.29 18.64
N VAL A 290 2.67 -7.13 18.15
CA VAL A 290 3.11 -6.54 16.87
C VAL A 290 3.58 -5.13 17.12
N ALA A 291 4.68 -4.74 16.49
CA ALA A 291 5.12 -3.36 16.49
C ALA A 291 5.69 -2.90 15.16
N SER A 292 5.68 -1.59 14.93
CA SER A 292 6.32 -0.95 13.78
C SER A 292 6.37 0.57 14.03
N PHE A 293 6.81 1.36 13.07
CA PHE A 293 6.70 2.82 13.13
C PHE A 293 5.29 3.28 12.74
N PHE A 294 4.98 3.22 11.44
CA PHE A 294 3.70 3.63 10.84
C PHE A 294 3.26 2.67 9.71
N SER A 295 3.46 1.35 9.89
CA SER A 295 3.15 0.34 8.86
C SER A 295 1.66 0.08 8.75
N SER A 296 1.14 -0.14 7.54
CA SER A 296 -0.23 -0.62 7.34
C SER A 296 -0.46 -1.98 8.01
N GLY A 297 0.60 -2.78 8.17
CA GLY A 297 0.58 -4.05 8.89
C GLY A 297 0.07 -3.94 10.33
N LEU A 298 0.20 -2.77 10.97
CA LEU A 298 -0.36 -2.55 12.31
C LEU A 298 -1.89 -2.62 12.30
N PHE A 299 -2.52 -1.99 11.32
CA PHE A 299 -3.98 -1.97 11.17
C PHE A 299 -4.51 -3.35 10.79
N THR A 300 -3.88 -3.99 9.80
CA THR A 300 -4.31 -5.31 9.31
C THR A 300 -4.19 -6.37 10.40
N LEU A 301 -3.06 -6.40 11.13
CA LEU A 301 -2.84 -7.39 12.18
C LEU A 301 -3.68 -7.14 13.42
N LYS A 302 -3.92 -5.87 13.79
CA LYS A 302 -4.88 -5.55 14.86
C LYS A 302 -6.28 -6.05 14.52
N MET A 303 -6.69 -5.92 13.26
CA MET A 303 -8.00 -6.38 12.80
C MET A 303 -8.10 -7.91 12.72
N LEU A 304 -7.04 -8.59 12.25
CA LEU A 304 -7.01 -10.05 12.16
C LEU A 304 -6.90 -10.73 13.54
N TYR A 305 -6.19 -10.08 14.48
CA TYR A 305 -5.91 -10.55 15.84
C TYR A 305 -6.27 -9.46 16.87
N PRO A 306 -7.57 -9.24 17.17
CA PRO A 306 -8.01 -8.16 18.07
C PRO A 306 -7.42 -8.21 19.48
N HIS A 307 -7.11 -9.41 19.97
CA HIS A 307 -6.50 -9.63 21.28
C HIS A 307 -4.99 -9.30 21.33
N SER A 308 -4.34 -9.14 20.17
CA SER A 308 -2.92 -8.80 20.13
C SER A 308 -2.67 -7.37 20.61
N GLN A 309 -1.56 -7.19 21.30
CA GLN A 309 -1.01 -5.88 21.64
C GLN A 309 -0.26 -5.35 20.41
N VAL A 310 -0.81 -4.31 19.80
CA VAL A 310 -0.23 -3.67 18.61
C VAL A 310 0.27 -2.28 18.99
N GLN A 311 1.52 -1.98 18.64
CA GLN A 311 2.19 -0.74 19.02
C GLN A 311 2.84 -0.03 17.83
N ALA A 312 2.68 1.29 17.80
CA ALA A 312 3.34 2.19 16.87
C ALA A 312 4.42 3.00 17.61
N PHE A 313 5.66 2.90 17.16
CA PHE A 313 6.75 3.75 17.61
C PHE A 313 6.73 5.06 16.81
N LYS A 314 6.37 6.15 17.49
CA LYS A 314 6.27 7.47 16.89
C LYS A 314 7.65 8.04 16.69
N LEU A 315 7.95 8.35 15.44
CA LEU A 315 9.15 9.05 15.06
C LEU A 315 8.92 10.55 15.22
N ASN A 316 9.81 11.22 15.95
CA ASN A 316 9.75 12.65 16.15
C ASN A 316 10.46 13.39 15.01
N PHE A 317 9.69 14.12 14.21
CA PHE A 317 10.17 14.94 13.10
C PHE A 317 9.84 16.42 13.34
N LYS A 318 10.60 17.33 12.71
CA LYS A 318 10.15 18.72 12.57
C LYS A 318 8.94 18.74 11.63
N SER A 319 7.79 19.20 12.14
CA SER A 319 6.43 19.06 11.59
C SER A 319 6.28 19.44 10.12
N ASP A 320 6.99 20.46 9.66
CA ASP A 320 6.65 21.11 8.38
C ASP A 320 7.09 20.29 7.16
N ALA A 321 7.97 19.31 7.35
CA ALA A 321 8.50 18.54 6.24
C ALA A 321 7.60 17.37 5.80
N ARG A 322 6.74 16.82 6.68
CA ARG A 322 6.14 15.47 6.51
C ARG A 322 4.71 15.31 7.06
N GLN A 323 3.82 16.22 6.64
CA GLN A 323 2.38 16.16 6.97
C GLN A 323 1.73 14.81 6.63
N ASP A 324 2.23 14.10 5.60
CA ASP A 324 1.75 12.76 5.20
C ASP A 324 1.87 11.72 6.32
N ILE A 325 2.93 11.76 7.13
CA ILE A 325 3.16 10.83 8.23
C ILE A 325 2.31 11.21 9.45
N ASP A 326 2.19 12.51 9.72
CA ASP A 326 1.39 12.99 10.85
C ASP A 326 -0.07 12.57 10.70
N ILE A 327 -0.60 12.58 9.47
CA ILE A 327 -1.95 12.07 9.18
C ILE A 327 -2.03 10.57 9.48
N ILE A 328 -1.00 9.78 9.13
CA ILE A 328 -0.98 8.35 9.45
C ILE A 328 -1.00 8.15 10.97
N TYR A 329 -0.18 8.87 11.74
CA TYR A 329 -0.20 8.79 13.20
C TYR A 329 -1.53 9.24 13.79
N LYS A 330 -2.17 10.29 13.25
CA LYS A 330 -3.54 10.68 13.63
C LYS A 330 -4.56 9.57 13.35
N CYS A 331 -4.41 8.84 12.24
CA CYS A 331 -5.22 7.66 11.97
C CYS A 331 -4.96 6.53 12.97
N ILE A 332 -3.70 6.29 13.36
CA ILE A 332 -3.35 5.31 14.41
C ILE A 332 -3.99 5.68 15.75
N GLN A 333 -3.99 6.96 16.13
CA GLN A 333 -4.59 7.45 17.38
C GLN A 333 -6.11 7.21 17.47
N LYS A 334 -6.80 7.08 16.32
CA LYS A 334 -8.24 6.75 16.26
C LYS A 334 -8.52 5.24 16.39
N THR A 335 -7.52 4.45 16.75
CA THR A 335 -7.61 2.98 16.88
C THR A 335 -7.05 2.53 18.23
N ASP A 336 -7.26 1.26 18.57
CA ASP A 336 -6.71 0.64 19.80
C ASP A 336 -5.22 0.23 19.66
N ILE A 337 -4.48 0.89 18.77
CA ILE A 337 -3.05 0.68 18.59
C ILE A 337 -2.31 1.62 19.54
N GLY A 338 -1.51 1.06 20.45
CA GLY A 338 -0.74 1.85 21.40
C GLY A 338 0.34 2.67 20.69
N MET A 339 0.58 3.91 21.15
CA MET A 339 1.67 4.75 20.63
C MET A 339 2.75 4.94 21.67
N ILE A 340 4.01 4.84 21.24
CA ILE A 340 5.21 5.05 22.06
C ILE A 340 6.09 6.07 21.37
N ASP A 341 6.39 7.18 22.03
CA ASP A 341 7.33 8.17 21.50
C ASP A 341 8.77 7.67 21.62
N LEU A 342 9.52 7.75 20.52
CA LEU A 342 10.96 7.48 20.53
C LEU A 342 11.72 8.76 20.92
N ASP A 343 12.70 8.61 21.81
CA ASP A 343 13.52 9.74 22.24
C ASP A 343 14.36 10.26 21.05
N THR A 344 14.45 11.57 20.95
CA THR A 344 15.18 12.29 19.91
C THR A 344 16.65 12.54 20.27
N LYS A 345 17.03 12.35 21.53
CA LYS A 345 18.37 12.68 22.04
C LYS A 345 19.41 11.61 21.71
N LYS A 346 20.04 11.73 20.54
CA LYS A 346 21.48 11.44 20.36
C LYS A 346 22.09 12.40 19.34
#